data_AF-A0A5J4Q706-F1
#
_entry.id   AF-A0A5J4Q706-F1
#
_cell.length_a   1.000
_cell.length_b   1.000
_cell.length_c   1.000
_cell.angle_alpha   90.00
_cell.angle_beta   90.00
_cell.angle_gamma   90.00
#
_symmetry.space_group_name_H-M   'P 1'
#
loop_
_entity.id
_entity.type
_entity.pdbx_description
1 polymer ?
#
loop_
_entity_poly.entity_id
_entity_poly.type
_entity_poly.pdbx_seq_one_letter_code
_entity_poly.pdbx_strand_id
1 'polypeptide(L)'
;MILKNELRIGSYISIKNENGIFNLPVFEMCEDWVNVKDEKGGIWAIWYEEMEPIPLTKEIFLKSGFRKADDWFCDDLYGLMFQCKDRGYSLEWGEYSIVTVYTVHQLQNVYFALNGNDLDVKF
;
A
#
# COMPACT_ATOMS: atom_id res chain seq x y z
N MET A 1 7.03 -11.01 2.20
CA MET A 1 7.33 -11.12 0.75
C MET A 1 6.08 -10.70 0.01
N ILE A 2 6.22 -9.84 -1.00
CA ILE A 2 5.09 -9.43 -1.85
C ILE A 2 4.94 -10.51 -2.93
N LEU A 3 3.71 -10.97 -3.18
CA LEU A 3 3.47 -11.89 -4.30
C LEU A 3 3.35 -11.08 -5.60
N LYS A 4 3.94 -11.58 -6.70
CA LYS A 4 3.90 -10.91 -8.02
C LYS A 4 2.48 -10.56 -8.47
N ASN A 5 1.51 -11.41 -8.20
CA ASN A 5 0.10 -11.20 -8.56
C ASN A 5 -0.66 -10.24 -7.63
N GLU A 6 -0.06 -9.80 -6.52
CA GLU A 6 -0.60 -8.73 -5.68
C GLU A 6 -0.08 -7.34 -6.08
N LEU A 7 0.91 -7.27 -6.97
CA LEU A 7 1.45 -6.01 -7.47
C LEU A 7 0.71 -5.52 -8.70
N ARG A 8 0.67 -4.20 -8.83
CA ARG A 8 0.16 -3.47 -9.99
C ARG A 8 1.01 -2.23 -10.21
N ILE A 9 0.91 -1.63 -11.39
CA ILE A 9 1.43 -0.28 -11.62
C ILE A 9 0.80 0.66 -10.59
N GLY A 10 1.62 1.49 -9.95
CA GLY A 10 1.26 2.37 -8.83
C GLY A 10 1.41 1.74 -7.44
N SER A 11 1.62 0.43 -7.32
CA SER A 11 1.91 -0.19 -6.02
C SER A 11 3.23 0.34 -5.44
N TYR A 12 3.23 0.74 -4.17
CA TYR A 12 4.46 1.11 -3.48
C TYR A 12 5.16 -0.12 -2.91
N ILE A 13 6.46 -0.21 -3.16
CA ILE A 13 7.35 -1.24 -2.61
C ILE A 13 8.49 -0.60 -1.82
N SER A 14 9.02 -1.34 -0.85
CA SER A 14 10.23 -0.93 -0.13
C SER A 14 11.45 -1.62 -0.71
N ILE A 15 12.53 -0.85 -0.89
CA ILE A 15 13.83 -1.31 -1.36
C ILE A 15 14.85 -0.89 -0.31
N LYS A 16 15.68 -1.83 0.13
CA LYS A 16 16.73 -1.58 1.12
C LYS A 16 18.09 -1.92 0.54
N ASN A 17 18.99 -0.95 0.50
CA ASN A 17 20.38 -1.13 0.08
C ASN A 17 21.34 -0.33 0.99
N GLU A 18 22.61 -0.24 0.61
CA GLU A 18 23.64 0.48 1.36
C GLU A 18 23.36 1.98 1.54
N ASN A 19 22.54 2.58 0.67
CA ASN A 19 22.17 3.99 0.70
C ASN A 19 20.91 4.27 1.52
N GLY A 20 20.25 3.23 2.06
CA GLY A 20 19.09 3.37 2.94
C GLY A 20 17.86 2.59 2.48
N ILE A 21 16.70 3.05 2.91
CA ILE A 21 15.38 2.48 2.59
C ILE A 21 14.65 3.47 1.68
N PHE A 22 14.12 2.96 0.57
CA PHE A 22 13.41 3.73 -0.44
C PHE A 22 12.02 3.13 -0.64
N ASN A 23 10.98 3.96 -0.60
CA ASN A 23 9.61 3.55 -0.89
C ASN A 23 9.20 4.17 -2.22
N LEU A 24 9.12 3.35 -3.27
CA LEU A 24 8.93 3.84 -4.63
C LEU A 24 7.74 3.15 -5.31
N PRO A 25 6.99 3.86 -6.16
CA PRO A 25 5.88 3.27 -6.89
C PRO A 25 6.40 2.46 -8.08
N VAL A 26 5.78 1.31 -8.31
CA VAL A 26 5.97 0.52 -9.53
C VAL A 26 5.46 1.31 -10.73
N PHE A 27 6.31 1.52 -11.71
CA PHE A 27 6.00 2.22 -12.96
C PHE A 27 5.78 1.26 -14.13
N GLU A 28 6.47 0.12 -14.15
CA GLU A 28 6.36 -0.90 -15.19
C GLU A 28 6.59 -2.29 -14.58
N MET A 29 5.91 -3.30 -15.13
CA MET A 29 6.03 -4.68 -14.68
C MET A 29 6.63 -5.55 -15.79
N CYS A 30 7.67 -6.31 -15.45
CA CYS A 30 8.29 -7.30 -16.32
C CYS A 30 8.09 -8.71 -15.75
N GLU A 31 8.58 -9.72 -16.46
CA GLU A 31 8.41 -11.12 -16.06
C GLU A 31 9.08 -11.41 -14.70
N ASP A 32 10.32 -10.94 -14.50
CA ASP A 32 11.10 -11.27 -13.29
C ASP A 32 11.46 -10.05 -12.41
N TRP A 33 11.16 -8.85 -12.88
CA TRP A 33 11.43 -7.60 -12.16
C TRP A 33 10.32 -6.57 -12.39
N VAL A 34 10.41 -5.44 -11.69
CA VAL A 34 9.64 -4.23 -11.96
C VAL A 34 10.58 -3.05 -12.16
N ASN A 35 10.13 -2.04 -12.91
CA ASN A 35 10.80 -0.75 -12.91
C ASN A 35 10.09 0.18 -11.94
N VAL A 36 10.85 0.82 -11.05
CA VAL A 36 10.39 1.91 -10.19
C VAL A 36 10.99 3.23 -10.65
N LYS A 37 10.31 4.34 -10.32
CA LYS A 37 10.76 5.69 -10.66
C LYS A 37 10.94 6.51 -9.40
N ASP A 38 12.11 7.11 -9.23
CA ASP A 38 12.36 8.07 -8.15
C ASP A 38 11.84 9.48 -8.46
N GLU A 39 11.80 10.35 -7.45
CA GLU A 39 11.30 11.73 -7.58
C GLU A 39 12.13 12.59 -8.56
N LYS A 40 13.39 12.22 -8.82
CA LYS A 40 14.29 12.91 -9.77
C LYS A 40 14.16 12.34 -11.18
N GLY A 41 13.33 11.31 -11.37
CA GLY A 41 13.09 10.64 -12.65
C GLY A 41 14.06 9.52 -12.97
N GLY A 42 14.92 9.11 -12.04
CA GLY A 42 15.75 7.91 -12.18
C GLY A 42 14.89 6.65 -12.22
N ILE A 43 15.22 5.71 -13.11
CA ILE A 43 14.51 4.44 -13.29
C ILE A 43 15.40 3.30 -12.81
N TRP A 44 14.86 2.47 -11.93
CA TRP A 44 15.58 1.38 -11.27
C TRP A 44 14.85 0.07 -11.55
N ALA A 45 15.57 -0.95 -12.03
CA ALA A 45 15.05 -2.30 -12.18
C ALA A 45 15.24 -3.06 -10.86
N ILE A 46 14.17 -3.58 -10.28
CA ILE A 46 14.15 -4.25 -8.98
C ILE A 46 13.57 -5.65 -9.17
N TRP A 47 14.35 -6.68 -8.82
CA TRP A 47 13.90 -8.06 -8.90
C TRP A 47 12.85 -8.33 -7.82
N TYR A 48 11.85 -9.17 -8.09
CA TYR A 48 10.77 -9.45 -7.11
C TYR A 48 11.29 -9.93 -5.75
N GLU A 49 12.43 -10.62 -5.74
CA GLU A 49 13.09 -11.17 -4.56
C GLU A 49 13.73 -10.09 -3.67
N GLU A 50 14.02 -8.91 -4.22
CA GLU A 50 14.64 -7.78 -3.51
C GLU A 50 13.62 -6.84 -2.87
N MET A 51 12.33 -7.08 -3.14
CA MET A 51 11.24 -6.21 -2.68
C MET A 51 10.78 -6.58 -1.28
N GLU A 52 10.64 -5.56 -0.44
CA GLU A 52 10.01 -5.70 0.86
C GLU A 52 8.62 -5.04 0.88
N PRO A 53 7.62 -5.68 1.49
CA PRO A 53 6.34 -5.03 1.73
C PRO A 53 6.54 -3.85 2.69
N ILE A 54 5.88 -2.73 2.42
CA ILE A 54 5.86 -1.61 3.35
C ILE A 54 4.78 -1.90 4.42
N PRO A 55 5.14 -2.01 5.71
CA PRO A 55 4.15 -2.22 6.76
C PRO A 55 3.15 -1.05 6.79
N LEU A 56 1.88 -1.38 6.92
CA LEU A 56 0.84 -0.37 7.05
C LEU A 56 0.85 0.20 8.47
N THR A 57 0.83 1.52 8.59
CA THR A 57 0.86 2.21 9.88
C THR A 57 -0.28 3.22 9.98
N LYS A 58 -0.58 3.64 11.22
CA LYS A 58 -1.55 4.70 11.50
C LYS A 58 -1.17 6.01 10.79
N GLU A 59 0.11 6.31 10.70
CA GLU A 59 0.62 7.51 10.04
C GLU A 59 0.36 7.48 8.52
N ILE A 60 0.55 6.33 7.87
CA ILE A 60 0.29 6.17 6.44
C ILE A 60 -1.19 6.39 6.13
N PHE A 61 -2.12 5.84 6.93
CA PHE A 61 -3.55 6.12 6.76
C PHE A 61 -3.85 7.62 6.77
N LEU A 62 -3.36 8.33 7.79
CA LEU A 62 -3.60 9.77 7.95
C LEU A 62 -3.01 10.58 6.80
N LYS A 63 -1.76 10.29 6.41
CA LYS A 63 -1.08 10.97 5.30
C LYS A 63 -1.74 10.68 3.95
N SER A 64 -2.41 9.52 3.82
CA SER A 64 -3.14 9.12 2.61
C SER A 64 -4.60 9.59 2.58
N GLY A 65 -4.99 10.50 3.48
CA GLY A 65 -6.29 11.17 3.46
C GLY A 65 -7.38 10.52 4.31
N PHE A 66 -7.11 9.43 5.02
CA PHE A 66 -8.08 8.85 5.95
C PHE A 66 -8.14 9.69 7.23
N ARG A 67 -9.35 9.87 7.76
CA ARG A 67 -9.53 10.43 9.11
C ARG A 67 -9.51 9.33 10.16
N LYS A 68 -9.06 9.66 11.37
CA LYS A 68 -9.15 8.76 12.52
C LYS A 68 -10.41 9.07 13.33
N ALA A 69 -11.15 8.04 13.74
CA ALA A 69 -12.26 8.11 14.67
C ALA A 69 -12.15 6.95 15.66
N ASP A 70 -11.76 7.23 16.91
CA ASP A 70 -11.42 6.20 17.90
C ASP A 70 -10.38 5.20 17.37
N ASP A 71 -10.74 3.92 17.28
CA ASP A 71 -9.91 2.84 16.72
C ASP A 71 -10.13 2.60 15.23
N TRP A 72 -10.78 3.53 14.54
CA TRP A 72 -11.11 3.44 13.13
C TRP A 72 -10.35 4.44 12.27
N PHE A 73 -10.07 4.03 11.03
CA PHE A 73 -9.62 4.89 9.94
C PHE A 73 -10.69 4.89 8.86
N CYS A 74 -11.22 6.07 8.58
CA CYS A 74 -12.34 6.26 7.68
C CYS A 74 -11.92 7.07 6.46
N ASP A 75 -12.35 6.64 5.28
CA ASP A 75 -12.33 7.45 4.09
C ASP A 75 -13.74 8.01 3.84
N ASP A 76 -13.87 9.34 3.82
CA ASP A 76 -15.15 10.01 3.63
C ASP A 76 -15.63 9.95 2.18
N LEU A 77 -14.71 9.74 1.22
CA LEU A 77 -15.05 9.74 -0.19
C LEU A 77 -15.82 8.47 -0.59
N TYR A 78 -15.37 7.31 -0.08
CA TYR A 78 -15.93 6.01 -0.44
C TYR A 78 -16.54 5.25 0.75
N GLY A 79 -16.58 5.84 1.94
CA GLY A 79 -17.19 5.24 3.13
C GLY A 79 -16.44 4.01 3.66
N LEU A 80 -15.14 3.88 3.35
CA LEU A 80 -14.32 2.77 3.82
C LEU A 80 -14.02 2.93 5.31
N MET A 81 -14.18 1.87 6.08
CA MET A 81 -13.94 1.87 7.52
C MET A 81 -12.99 0.74 7.91
N PHE A 82 -11.77 1.10 8.30
CA PHE A 82 -10.75 0.17 8.76
C PHE A 82 -10.62 0.21 10.28
N GLN A 83 -10.92 -0.89 10.97
CA GLN A 83 -10.68 -1.01 12.40
C GLN A 83 -9.22 -1.45 12.66
N CYS A 84 -8.55 -0.77 13.57
CA CYS A 84 -7.25 -1.19 14.10
C CYS A 84 -7.43 -2.47 14.94
N LYS A 85 -6.73 -3.54 14.58
CA LYS A 85 -6.66 -4.80 15.33
C LYS A 85 -5.22 -5.03 15.82
N ASP A 86 -5.00 -6.06 16.62
CA ASP A 86 -3.68 -6.37 17.21
C ASP A 86 -2.54 -6.51 16.20
N ARG A 87 -2.84 -6.98 14.98
CA ARG A 87 -1.83 -7.29 13.96
C ARG A 87 -2.01 -6.57 12.63
N GLY A 88 -3.08 -5.80 12.43
CA GLY A 88 -3.40 -5.21 11.13
C GLY A 88 -4.66 -4.36 11.16
N TYR A 89 -5.20 -4.08 9.97
CA TYR A 89 -6.35 -3.20 9.78
C TYR A 89 -7.44 -3.94 9.02
N SER A 90 -8.59 -4.10 9.65
CA SER A 90 -9.70 -4.85 9.09
C SER A 90 -10.69 -3.90 8.44
N LEU A 91 -10.97 -4.08 7.15
CA LEU A 91 -12.11 -3.44 6.50
C LEU A 91 -13.39 -4.09 7.02
N GLU A 92 -14.23 -3.31 7.68
CA GLU A 92 -15.47 -3.80 8.28
C GLU A 92 -16.68 -3.26 7.51
N TRP A 93 -17.73 -4.07 7.45
CA TRP A 93 -19.06 -3.66 7.01
C TRP A 93 -20.09 -4.18 8.01
N GLY A 94 -20.58 -3.27 8.85
CA GLY A 94 -21.48 -3.63 9.95
C GLY A 94 -20.76 -4.52 10.95
N GLU A 95 -21.29 -5.73 11.16
CA GLU A 95 -20.71 -6.74 12.07
C GLU A 95 -19.70 -7.68 11.38
N TYR A 96 -19.46 -7.49 10.08
CA TYR A 96 -18.61 -8.39 9.29
C TYR A 96 -17.25 -7.76 8.95
N SER A 97 -16.19 -8.55 9.16
CA SER A 97 -14.86 -8.26 8.61
C SER A 97 -14.78 -8.81 7.19
N ILE A 98 -14.50 -7.94 6.23
CA ILE A 98 -14.38 -8.31 4.81
C ILE A 98 -12.96 -8.82 4.53
N VAL A 99 -11.96 -8.03 4.91
CA VAL A 99 -10.55 -8.32 4.66
C VAL A 99 -9.68 -7.61 5.69
N THR A 100 -8.61 -8.28 6.14
CA THR A 100 -7.57 -7.65 6.96
C THR A 100 -6.35 -7.39 6.11
N VAL A 101 -5.87 -6.14 6.15
CA VAL A 101 -4.67 -5.68 5.46
C VAL A 101 -3.56 -5.36 6.46
N TYR A 102 -2.33 -5.64 6.04
CA TYR A 102 -1.12 -5.54 6.87
C TYR A 102 -0.08 -4.60 6.24
N THR A 103 -0.17 -4.40 4.93
CA THR A 103 0.84 -3.69 4.14
C THR A 103 0.18 -2.61 3.28
N VAL A 104 0.98 -1.67 2.82
CA VAL A 104 0.54 -0.58 1.95
C VAL A 104 -0.06 -1.12 0.64
N HIS A 105 0.59 -2.08 -0.02
CA HIS A 105 0.11 -2.63 -1.29
C HIS A 105 -1.26 -3.31 -1.15
N GLN A 106 -1.51 -3.99 -0.02
CA GLN A 106 -2.80 -4.59 0.27
C GLN A 106 -3.89 -3.54 0.44
N LEU A 107 -3.60 -2.44 1.16
CA LEU A 107 -4.52 -1.31 1.25
C LEU A 107 -4.79 -0.69 -0.14
N GLN A 108 -3.75 -0.48 -0.95
CA GLN A 108 -3.89 0.06 -2.31
C GLN A 108 -4.75 -0.84 -3.22
N ASN A 109 -4.66 -2.16 -3.06
CA ASN A 109 -5.48 -3.12 -3.80
C ASN A 109 -6.94 -3.08 -3.35
N VAL A 110 -7.19 -3.02 -2.04
CA VAL A 110 -8.55 -2.87 -1.51
C VAL A 110 -9.17 -1.56 -1.99
N TYR A 111 -8.45 -0.45 -1.90
CA TYR A 111 -8.90 0.86 -2.35
C TYR A 111 -9.27 0.82 -3.84
N PHE A 112 -8.34 0.39 -4.68
CA PHE A 112 -8.55 0.29 -6.13
C PHE A 112 -9.70 -0.66 -6.51
N ALA A 113 -9.81 -1.82 -5.86
CA ALA A 113 -10.88 -2.77 -6.13
C ALA A 113 -12.28 -2.19 -5.84
N LEU A 114 -12.39 -1.28 -4.86
CA LEU A 114 -13.67 -0.72 -4.44
C LEU A 114 -14.03 0.58 -5.16
N ASN A 115 -13.05 1.36 -5.64
CA ASN A 115 -13.32 2.67 -6.24
C ASN A 115 -12.70 2.90 -7.63
N GLY A 116 -11.88 1.99 -8.13
CA GLY A 116 -11.20 2.08 -9.44
C GLY A 116 -10.08 3.13 -9.52
N ASN A 117 -9.74 3.77 -8.41
CA ASN A 117 -8.72 4.83 -8.33
C ASN A 117 -7.51 4.38 -7.50
N ASP A 118 -6.37 4.98 -7.79
CA ASP A 118 -5.16 4.77 -7.00
C ASP A 118 -5.21 5.57 -5.71
N LEU A 119 -4.83 4.90 -4.62
CA LEU A 119 -4.61 5.58 -3.34
C LEU A 119 -3.31 6.38 -3.43
N ASP A 120 -3.39 7.70 -3.20
CA ASP A 120 -2.24 8.60 -3.06
C ASP A 120 -1.56 8.37 -1.70
N VAL A 121 -0.62 7.41 -1.66
CA VAL A 121 0.11 7.04 -0.45
C VAL A 121 1.27 8.02 -0.20
N LYS A 122 1.36 8.50 1.04
CA LYS A 122 2.43 9.43 1.46
C LYS A 122 3.19 8.88 2.66
N PHE A 123 4.52 8.93 2.56
CA PHE A 123 5.47 8.44 3.58
C PHE A 123 5.98 9.56 4.49
#